data_AF-A0A9D1KEJ5-F1
#
_entry.id   AF-A0A9D1KEJ5-F1
#
_cell.length_a   1.000
_cell.length_b   1.000
_cell.length_c   1.000
_cell.angle_alpha   90.00
_cell.angle_beta   90.00
_cell.angle_gamma   90.00
#
_symmetry.space_group_name_H-M   'P 1'
#
loop_
_entity.id
_entity.type
_entity.pdbx_description
1 polymer ?
#
loop_
_entity_poly.entity_id
_entity_poly.type
_entity_poly.pdbx_seq_one_letter_code
_entity_poly.pdbx_strand_id
1 'polypeptide(L)'
;VEYLNIYSGEQPLMDSSGNPVGMLSASDFMDNISDVNAYEKSELTLYFADETGQYLQAETREVMHSINTSMERLIVEQILAGPETEGLKSTVPPETRLLNISVTDSVCYLNFDAAFLNNTLDVADEIPIYSIVDSLTQLTTVNRVQFSVNGSPSVMFRDRISLDALFEQNMDYVKGGEGY
;
A
#
# COMPACT_ATOMS: atom_id res chain seq x y z
N VAL A 1 25.13 -22.93 9.10
CA VAL A 1 23.89 -23.73 9.15
C VAL A 1 22.85 -22.86 8.49
N GLU A 2 22.37 -23.22 7.29
CA GLU A 2 21.65 -22.27 6.43
C GLU A 2 20.13 -22.26 6.62
N TYR A 3 19.55 -23.26 7.30
CA TYR A 3 18.11 -23.35 7.52
C TYR A 3 17.77 -24.13 8.80
N LEU A 4 16.70 -23.75 9.48
CA LEU A 4 16.15 -24.46 10.64
C LEU A 4 14.73 -24.93 10.33
N ASN A 5 14.49 -26.24 10.49
CA ASN A 5 13.15 -26.80 10.49
C ASN A 5 12.66 -26.88 11.94
N ILE A 6 11.51 -26.27 12.22
CA ILE A 6 10.91 -26.29 13.55
C ILE A 6 9.88 -27.42 13.61
N TYR A 7 10.07 -28.31 14.58
CA TYR A 7 9.20 -29.45 14.82
C TYR A 7 8.46 -29.27 16.15
N SER A 8 7.22 -29.75 16.21
CA SER A 8 6.51 -29.98 17.47
C SER A 8 6.41 -31.49 17.67
N GLY A 9 7.31 -32.06 18.46
CA GLY A 9 7.53 -33.52 18.50
C GLY A 9 8.31 -34.00 17.28
N GLU A 10 7.82 -35.04 16.59
CA GLU A 10 8.44 -35.60 15.36
C GLU A 10 7.81 -35.04 14.06
N GLN A 11 6.88 -34.08 14.15
CA GLN A 11 6.18 -33.53 12.99
C GLN A 11 6.51 -32.04 12.78
N PRO A 12 6.72 -31.61 11.52
CA PRO A 12 6.98 -30.21 11.20
C PRO A 12 5.76 -29.35 11.56
N LEU A 13 6.01 -28.13 12.05
CA LEU A 13 4.94 -27.20 12.36
C LEU A 13 4.11 -26.90 11.10
N MET A 14 2.79 -26.96 11.24
CA MET A 14 1.83 -26.70 10.17
C MET A 14 1.09 -25.39 10.46
N ASP A 15 0.74 -24.66 9.40
CA ASP A 15 -0.16 -23.51 9.48
C ASP A 15 -1.61 -23.95 9.77
N SER A 16 -2.52 -22.99 9.97
CA SER A 16 -3.94 -23.24 10.22
C SER A 16 -4.67 -23.95 9.07
N SER A 17 -4.03 -24.07 7.91
CA SER A 17 -4.54 -24.75 6.72
C SER A 17 -3.90 -26.12 6.50
N GLY A 18 -3.01 -26.57 7.40
CA GLY A 18 -2.36 -27.87 7.35
C GLY A 18 -1.12 -27.94 6.47
N ASN A 19 -0.61 -26.81 5.99
CA ASN A 19 0.63 -26.77 5.20
C ASN A 19 1.84 -26.62 6.11
N PRO A 20 2.98 -27.28 5.83
CA PRO A 20 4.21 -27.06 6.58
C PRO A 20 4.62 -25.59 6.52
N VAL A 21 4.84 -24.98 7.68
CA VAL A 21 5.37 -23.61 7.77
C VAL A 21 6.75 -23.63 7.10
N GLY A 22 6.90 -22.78 6.08
CA GLY A 22 8.08 -22.75 5.21
C GLY A 22 9.39 -22.41 5.94
N MET A 23 10.49 -22.65 5.24
CA MET A 23 11.85 -22.63 5.76
C MET A 23 12.28 -21.21 6.18
N LEU A 24 12.60 -21.02 7.46
CA LEU A 24 13.12 -19.76 7.98
C LEU A 24 14.61 -19.65 7.66
N SER A 25 15.01 -18.49 7.14
CA SER A 25 16.38 -18.20 6.69
C SER A 25 17.21 -17.58 7.82
N ALA A 26 18.53 -17.66 7.74
CA ALA A 26 19.42 -17.05 8.74
C ALA A 26 19.25 -15.51 8.86
N SER A 27 18.64 -14.85 7.88
CA SER A 27 18.25 -13.43 7.97
C SER A 27 17.02 -13.17 8.85
N ASP A 28 16.22 -14.20 9.15
CA ASP A 28 15.08 -14.11 10.08
C ASP A 28 15.48 -14.27 11.55
N PHE A 29 16.71 -14.72 11.82
CA PHE A 29 17.25 -14.87 13.16
C PHE A 29 18.28 -13.77 13.43
N MET A 30 17.78 -12.56 13.68
CA MET A 30 18.61 -11.50 14.23
C MET A 30 18.81 -11.71 15.74
N ASP A 31 20.09 -11.86 16.11
CA ASP A 31 20.63 -11.75 17.46
C ASP A 31 20.18 -10.42 18.09
N ASN A 32 19.12 -10.45 18.90
CA ASN A 32 18.98 -9.67 20.13
C ASN A 32 17.69 -10.06 20.86
N ILE A 33 17.85 -10.54 22.09
CA ILE A 33 16.75 -10.70 23.04
C ILE A 33 16.41 -9.29 23.56
N SER A 34 15.63 -8.55 22.78
CA SER A 34 14.95 -7.32 23.21
C SER A 34 13.94 -6.91 22.13
N ASP A 35 12.76 -7.52 22.10
CA ASP A 35 11.48 -6.85 21.78
C ASP A 35 10.35 -7.88 21.65
N VAL A 36 9.68 -8.13 22.76
CA VAL A 36 8.40 -8.87 22.81
C VAL A 36 7.26 -8.05 22.15
N ASN A 37 7.54 -6.81 21.72
CA ASN A 37 6.58 -5.83 21.14
C ASN A 37 7.06 -5.22 19.79
N ALA A 38 7.85 -5.94 18.97
CA ALA A 38 8.39 -5.38 17.71
C ALA A 38 7.32 -5.13 16.61
N TYR A 39 6.10 -5.64 16.80
CA TYR A 39 4.99 -5.55 15.86
C TYR A 39 3.74 -5.03 16.57
N GLU A 40 2.95 -4.24 15.86
CA GLU A 40 1.64 -3.75 16.31
C GLU A 40 0.58 -3.98 15.23
N LYS A 41 -0.68 -3.83 15.64
CA LYS A 41 -1.85 -3.97 14.78
C LYS A 41 -2.46 -2.60 14.53
N SER A 42 -2.64 -2.26 13.26
CA SER A 42 -3.26 -1.01 12.84
C SER A 42 -4.47 -1.28 11.96
N GLU A 43 -5.53 -0.50 12.14
CA GLU A 43 -6.68 -0.48 11.24
C GLU A 43 -6.48 0.63 10.20
N LEU A 44 -6.55 0.29 8.93
CA LEU A 44 -6.35 1.19 7.80
C LEU A 44 -7.66 1.36 7.03
N THR A 45 -7.90 2.56 6.52
CA THR A 45 -8.93 2.81 5.50
C THR A 45 -8.24 3.05 4.18
N LEU A 46 -8.46 2.15 3.22
CA LEU A 46 -7.83 2.13 1.90
C LEU A 46 -8.91 2.34 0.84
N TYR A 47 -8.60 3.09 -0.21
CA TYR A 47 -9.54 3.35 -1.30
C TYR A 47 -9.12 2.59 -2.55
N PHE A 48 -9.99 1.71 -3.04
CA PHE A 48 -9.78 0.92 -4.26
C PHE A 48 -10.86 1.20 -5.29
N ALA A 49 -10.63 0.81 -6.54
CA ALA A 49 -11.63 0.94 -7.59
C ALA A 49 -12.84 0.05 -7.28
N ASP A 50 -14.04 0.58 -7.51
CA ASP A 50 -15.25 -0.22 -7.49
C ASP A 50 -15.33 -1.15 -8.72
N GLU A 51 -16.36 -1.99 -8.79
CA GLU A 51 -16.55 -2.95 -9.89
C GLU A 51 -16.54 -2.29 -11.29
N THR A 52 -16.93 -1.01 -11.38
CA THR A 52 -16.98 -0.27 -12.65
C THR A 52 -15.62 0.32 -13.04
N GLY A 53 -14.69 0.46 -12.08
CA GLY A 53 -13.43 1.15 -12.28
C GLY A 53 -13.54 2.67 -12.43
N GLN A 54 -14.73 3.24 -12.19
CA GLN A 54 -15.00 4.68 -12.35
C GLN A 54 -14.99 5.45 -11.02
N TYR A 55 -15.18 4.75 -9.90
CA TYR A 55 -15.22 5.35 -8.57
C TYR A 55 -14.36 4.55 -7.60
N LEU A 56 -14.00 5.20 -6.50
CA LEU A 56 -13.33 4.64 -5.35
C LEU A 56 -14.36 4.16 -4.32
N GLN A 57 -14.07 3.04 -3.70
CA GLN A 57 -14.81 2.53 -2.55
C GLN A 57 -13.81 2.23 -1.44
N ALA A 58 -14.17 2.62 -0.21
CA ALA A 58 -13.35 2.39 0.96
C ALA A 58 -13.39 0.91 1.39
N GLU A 59 -12.23 0.42 1.79
CA GLU A 59 -11.99 -0.87 2.43
C GLU A 59 -11.29 -0.63 3.77
N THR A 60 -11.82 -1.23 4.84
CA THR A 60 -11.17 -1.22 6.14
C THR A 60 -10.37 -2.52 6.30
N ARG A 61 -9.08 -2.40 6.59
CA ARG A 61 -8.16 -3.55 6.72
C ARG A 61 -7.34 -3.45 8.00
N GLU A 62 -7.28 -4.54 8.74
CA GLU A 62 -6.39 -4.66 9.88
C GLU A 62 -5.05 -5.27 9.46
N VAL A 63 -3.94 -4.60 9.75
CA VAL A 63 -2.60 -5.01 9.31
C VAL A 63 -1.64 -5.07 10.49
N MET A 64 -0.94 -6.19 10.63
CA MET A 64 0.19 -6.34 11.55
C MET A 64 1.46 -5.81 10.88
N HIS A 65 2.16 -4.87 11.51
CA HIS A 65 3.39 -4.28 10.96
C HIS A 65 4.42 -4.02 12.05
N SER A 66 5.69 -3.85 11.65
CA SER A 66 6.72 -3.45 12.59
C SER A 66 6.48 -2.02 13.07
N ILE A 67 6.74 -1.76 14.36
CA ILE A 67 6.66 -0.40 14.94
C ILE A 67 7.63 0.60 14.28
N ASN A 68 8.62 0.11 13.53
CA ASN A 68 9.58 0.94 12.80
C ASN A 68 9.10 1.32 11.39
N THR A 69 8.00 0.71 10.92
CA THR A 69 7.37 1.05 9.64
C THR A 69 6.47 2.26 9.82
N SER A 70 6.67 3.31 9.00
CA SER A 70 5.78 4.48 9.04
C SER A 70 4.40 4.14 8.46
N MET A 71 3.36 4.82 8.96
CA MET A 71 1.99 4.60 8.51
C MET A 71 1.78 4.92 7.03
N GLU A 72 2.46 5.95 6.51
CA GLU A 72 2.38 6.32 5.09
C GLU A 72 2.94 5.22 4.21
N ARG A 73 4.07 4.62 4.61
CA ARG A 73 4.68 3.50 3.89
C ARG A 73 3.75 2.29 3.92
N LEU A 74 3.21 1.97 5.08
CA LEU A 74 2.28 0.87 5.26
C LEU A 74 1.06 1.00 4.34
N ILE A 75 0.40 2.17 4.34
CA ILE A 75 -0.76 2.43 3.47
C ILE A 75 -0.42 2.20 2.00
N VAL A 76 0.68 2.77 1.51
CA VAL A 76 1.06 2.61 0.10
C VAL A 76 1.38 1.16 -0.23
N GLU A 77 2.10 0.44 0.64
CA GLU A 77 2.38 -0.98 0.45
C GLU A 77 1.10 -1.82 0.40
N GLN A 78 0.08 -1.48 1.21
CA GLN A 78 -1.21 -2.15 1.16
C GLN A 78 -2.03 -1.80 -0.09
N ILE A 79 -1.95 -0.57 -0.61
CA ILE A 79 -2.53 -0.22 -1.91
C ILE A 79 -1.88 -1.02 -3.05
N LEU A 80 -0.56 -1.15 -3.03
CA LEU A 80 0.17 -1.95 -4.02
C LEU A 80 -0.16 -3.45 -3.93
N ALA A 81 -0.46 -3.96 -2.73
CA ALA A 81 -0.91 -5.33 -2.54
C ALA A 81 -2.31 -5.60 -3.15
N GLY A 82 -3.09 -4.55 -3.41
CA GLY A 82 -4.45 -4.64 -3.96
C GLY A 82 -5.52 -4.86 -2.88
N PRO A 83 -6.81 -4.85 -3.28
CA PRO A 83 -7.94 -5.02 -2.35
C PRO A 83 -8.10 -6.45 -1.84
N GLU A 84 -8.73 -6.60 -0.68
CA GLU A 84 -9.14 -7.90 -0.11
C GLU A 84 -10.66 -8.11 -0.20
N THR A 85 -11.42 -7.03 -0.36
CA THR A 85 -12.88 -7.06 -0.48
C THR A 85 -13.29 -7.51 -1.87
N GLU A 86 -14.13 -8.53 -1.93
CA GLU A 86 -14.73 -9.00 -3.18
C GLU A 86 -15.50 -7.87 -3.89
N GLY A 87 -15.30 -7.75 -5.20
CA GLY A 87 -15.90 -6.69 -6.03
C GLY A 87 -15.02 -5.44 -6.18
N LEU A 88 -14.03 -5.22 -5.32
CA LEU A 88 -13.06 -4.14 -5.51
C LEU A 88 -11.95 -4.55 -6.49
N LYS A 89 -11.39 -3.56 -7.17
CA LYS A 89 -10.33 -3.73 -8.17
C LYS A 89 -9.06 -2.99 -7.74
N SER A 90 -7.90 -3.58 -8.05
CA SER A 90 -6.61 -2.90 -7.92
C SER A 90 -6.59 -1.62 -8.75
N THR A 91 -5.94 -0.60 -8.22
CA THR A 91 -5.82 0.74 -8.83
C THR A 91 -4.41 1.00 -9.37
N VAL A 92 -3.42 0.23 -8.91
CA VAL A 92 -2.02 0.36 -9.30
C VAL A 92 -1.52 -0.95 -9.92
N PRO A 93 -0.74 -0.92 -11.02
CA PRO A 93 -0.20 -2.13 -11.63
C PRO A 93 0.62 -2.96 -10.62
N PRO A 94 0.44 -4.29 -10.56
CA PRO A 94 1.05 -5.15 -9.54
C PRO A 94 2.58 -5.20 -9.60
N GLU A 95 3.18 -4.83 -10.74
CA GLU A 95 4.62 -4.73 -10.92
C GLU A 95 5.23 -3.44 -10.33
N THR A 96 4.40 -2.48 -9.91
CA THR A 96 4.84 -1.18 -9.39
C THR A 96 5.60 -1.33 -8.08
N ARG A 97 6.67 -0.57 -7.93
CA ARG A 97 7.48 -0.55 -6.70
C ARG A 97 7.60 0.86 -6.13
N LEU A 98 7.36 0.98 -4.83
CA LEU A 98 7.69 2.17 -4.07
C LEU A 98 9.21 2.24 -3.84
N LEU A 99 9.87 3.20 -4.50
CA LEU A 99 11.31 3.43 -4.36
C LEU A 99 11.64 4.26 -3.13
N ASN A 100 10.86 5.31 -2.86
CA ASN A 100 11.05 6.17 -1.71
C ASN A 100 9.73 6.80 -1.25
N ILE A 101 9.66 7.10 0.05
CA ILE A 101 8.58 7.85 0.67
C ILE A 101 9.14 8.77 1.75
N SER A 102 8.62 9.99 1.82
CA SER A 102 8.99 10.97 2.85
C SER A 102 7.87 11.98 3.05
N VAL A 103 7.70 12.46 4.29
CA VAL A 103 6.73 13.52 4.60
C VAL A 103 7.48 14.78 5.05
N THR A 104 7.11 15.93 4.49
CA THR A 104 7.62 17.24 4.90
C THR A 104 6.51 18.27 4.72
N ASP A 105 6.29 19.13 5.71
CA ASP A 105 5.26 20.18 5.70
C ASP A 105 3.86 19.66 5.30
N SER A 106 3.48 18.49 5.85
CA SER A 106 2.23 17.77 5.56
C SER A 106 2.03 17.38 4.08
N VAL A 107 3.11 17.34 3.31
CA VAL A 107 3.15 16.78 1.96
C VAL A 107 3.86 15.44 1.99
N CYS A 108 3.20 14.39 1.54
CA CYS A 108 3.79 13.07 1.32
C CYS A 108 4.37 13.00 -0.10
N TYR A 109 5.68 12.78 -0.20
CA TYR A 109 6.38 12.63 -1.47
C TYR A 109 6.58 11.15 -1.74
N LEU A 110 5.99 10.66 -2.82
CA LEU A 110 6.09 9.28 -3.27
C LEU A 110 6.97 9.22 -4.51
N ASN A 111 7.90 8.28 -4.52
CA ASN A 111 8.69 7.95 -5.69
C ASN A 111 8.46 6.49 -6.06
N PHE A 112 7.91 6.25 -7.24
CA PHE A 112 7.70 4.91 -7.79
C PHE A 112 8.68 4.61 -8.93
N ASP A 113 8.77 3.34 -9.31
CA ASP A 113 9.45 2.96 -10.54
C ASP A 113 8.56 3.20 -11.78
N ALA A 114 9.12 2.97 -12.97
CA ALA A 114 8.44 3.24 -14.24
C ALA A 114 7.15 2.41 -14.43
N ALA A 115 7.04 1.27 -13.74
CA ALA A 115 5.88 0.40 -13.79
C ALA A 115 4.58 1.11 -13.35
N PHE A 116 4.68 2.12 -12.48
CA PHE A 116 3.53 2.93 -12.09
C PHE A 116 2.80 3.58 -13.27
N LEU A 117 3.52 3.91 -14.35
CA LEU A 117 2.95 4.55 -15.54
C LEU A 117 2.22 3.57 -16.46
N ASN A 118 2.29 2.26 -16.20
CA ASN A 118 1.63 1.27 -17.03
C ASN A 118 0.12 1.41 -16.92
N ASN A 119 -0.56 1.53 -18.07
CA ASN A 119 -2.02 1.57 -18.13
C ASN A 119 -2.58 0.18 -18.48
N THR A 120 -2.32 -0.80 -17.62
CA THR A 120 -2.74 -2.21 -17.81
C THR A 120 -4.07 -2.54 -17.12
N LEU A 121 -4.54 -1.67 -16.22
CA LEU A 121 -5.75 -1.87 -15.43
C LEU A 121 -6.93 -1.09 -16.03
N ASP A 122 -8.10 -1.73 -16.03
CA ASP A 122 -9.36 -1.14 -16.51
C ASP A 122 -10.02 -0.27 -15.43
N VAL A 123 -9.40 0.89 -15.18
CA VAL A 123 -9.86 1.93 -14.25
C VAL A 123 -9.68 3.30 -14.90
N ALA A 124 -10.52 4.28 -14.55
CA ALA A 124 -10.42 5.66 -15.07
C ALA A 124 -9.08 6.32 -14.70
N ASP A 125 -8.68 7.35 -15.45
CA ASP A 125 -7.32 7.91 -15.42
C ASP A 125 -6.94 8.50 -14.05
N GLU A 126 -7.92 9.05 -13.33
CA GLU A 126 -7.76 9.71 -12.04
C GLU A 126 -7.76 8.72 -10.86
N ILE A 127 -8.33 7.53 -11.05
CA ILE A 127 -8.56 6.56 -9.98
C ILE A 127 -7.27 6.04 -9.32
N PRO A 128 -6.18 5.72 -10.04
CA PRO A 128 -4.91 5.36 -9.41
C PRO A 128 -4.33 6.46 -8.51
N ILE A 129 -4.45 7.72 -8.94
CA ILE A 129 -3.93 8.87 -8.19
C ILE A 129 -4.74 9.04 -6.90
N TYR A 130 -6.07 9.17 -7.01
CA TYR A 130 -6.91 9.43 -5.85
C TYR A 130 -7.06 8.23 -4.91
N SER A 131 -6.90 7.00 -5.40
CA SER A 131 -6.77 5.81 -4.55
C SER A 131 -5.64 5.97 -3.52
N ILE A 132 -4.47 6.44 -3.96
CA ILE A 132 -3.32 6.66 -3.07
C ILE A 132 -3.50 7.93 -2.23
N VAL A 133 -3.95 9.02 -2.86
CA VAL A 133 -4.13 10.32 -2.18
C VAL A 133 -5.15 10.19 -1.05
N ASP A 134 -6.36 9.71 -1.35
CA ASP A 134 -7.46 9.68 -0.40
C ASP A 134 -7.20 8.70 0.76
N SER A 135 -6.41 7.64 0.50
CA SER A 135 -5.94 6.70 1.53
C SER A 135 -4.90 7.35 2.44
N LEU A 136 -3.91 8.06 1.87
CA LEU A 136 -2.88 8.73 2.65
C LEU A 136 -3.43 9.91 3.46
N THR A 137 -4.40 10.66 2.93
CA THR A 137 -5.02 11.79 3.63
C THR A 137 -5.96 11.38 4.76
N GLN A 138 -6.17 10.08 4.99
CA GLN A 138 -6.77 9.60 6.24
C GLN A 138 -5.83 9.84 7.44
N LEU A 139 -4.52 9.95 7.19
CA LEU A 139 -3.56 10.35 8.20
C LEU A 139 -3.61 11.85 8.40
N THR A 140 -3.89 12.29 9.64
CA THR A 140 -3.91 13.73 10.00
C THR A 140 -2.58 14.45 9.79
N THR A 141 -1.49 13.72 9.58
CA THR A 141 -0.15 14.25 9.26
C THR A 141 0.04 14.58 7.78
N VAL A 142 -0.82 14.07 6.89
CA VAL A 142 -0.72 14.21 5.44
C VAL A 142 -1.95 14.93 4.89
N ASN A 143 -1.73 16.10 4.30
CA ASN A 143 -2.79 16.87 3.64
C ASN A 143 -2.69 16.79 2.12
N ARG A 144 -1.47 16.59 1.61
CA ARG A 144 -1.15 16.60 0.18
C ARG A 144 -0.20 15.47 -0.18
N VAL A 145 -0.27 15.03 -1.43
CA VAL A 145 0.65 14.04 -1.99
C VAL A 145 1.27 14.58 -3.28
N GLN A 146 2.57 14.36 -3.47
CA GLN A 146 3.25 14.55 -4.75
C GLN A 146 3.84 13.23 -5.21
N PHE A 147 3.74 12.97 -6.50
CA PHE A 147 4.24 11.75 -7.10
C PHE A 147 5.49 12.04 -7.93
N SER A 148 6.37 11.06 -8.00
CA SER A 148 7.52 11.06 -8.90
C SER A 148 7.77 9.65 -9.41
N VAL A 149 8.36 9.56 -10.59
CA VAL A 149 8.76 8.29 -11.20
C VAL A 149 10.24 8.32 -11.48
N ASN A 150 10.97 7.37 -10.92
CA ASN A 150 12.45 7.32 -10.96
C ASN A 150 13.09 8.64 -10.53
N GLY A 151 12.50 9.30 -9.52
CA GLY A 151 12.97 10.57 -8.96
C GLY A 151 12.57 11.82 -9.75
N SER A 152 11.79 11.70 -10.84
CA SER A 152 11.31 12.84 -11.62
C SER A 152 9.80 13.07 -11.44
N PRO A 153 9.36 14.27 -11.00
CA PRO A 153 7.95 14.64 -10.96
C PRO A 153 7.45 15.21 -12.30
N SER A 154 8.34 15.62 -13.21
CA SER A 154 8.01 16.18 -14.52
C SER A 154 7.60 15.10 -15.54
N VAL A 155 6.63 14.28 -15.16
CA VAL A 155 6.08 13.17 -15.93
C VAL A 155 4.56 13.33 -16.02
N MET A 156 3.99 13.01 -17.19
CA MET A 156 2.55 12.90 -17.35
C MET A 156 2.11 11.47 -17.06
N PHE A 157 1.25 11.29 -16.06
CA PHE A 157 0.56 10.03 -15.83
C PHE A 157 -0.57 9.88 -16.85
N ARG A 158 -0.54 8.76 -17.59
CA ARG A 158 -1.49 8.44 -18.68
C ARG A 158 -1.68 9.58 -19.69
N ASP A 159 -0.61 10.32 -19.97
CA ASP A 159 -0.59 11.49 -20.89
C ASP A 159 -1.56 12.63 -20.53
N ARG A 160 -2.08 12.68 -19.29
CA ARG A 160 -3.13 13.63 -18.87
C ARG A 160 -2.86 14.36 -17.57
N ILE A 161 -2.30 13.67 -16.58
CA ILE A 161 -2.16 14.18 -15.22
C ILE A 161 -0.69 14.49 -14.96
N SER A 162 -0.36 15.75 -14.66
CA SER A 162 1.02 16.12 -14.31
C SER A 162 1.35 15.70 -12.88
N LEU A 163 2.37 14.87 -12.71
CA LEU A 163 2.80 14.41 -11.38
C LEU A 163 3.53 15.48 -10.55
N ASP A 164 3.90 16.61 -11.18
CA ASP A 164 4.50 17.77 -10.52
C ASP A 164 3.49 18.54 -9.66
N ALA A 165 2.18 18.31 -9.88
CA ALA A 165 1.13 18.87 -9.05
C ALA A 165 1.14 18.29 -7.62
N LEU A 166 0.65 19.10 -6.67
CA LEU A 166 0.27 18.63 -5.35
C LEU A 166 -1.19 18.21 -5.38
N PHE A 167 -1.46 16.96 -4.99
CA PHE A 167 -2.81 16.41 -4.96
C PHE A 167 -3.34 16.46 -3.53
N GLU A 168 -4.55 16.96 -3.39
CA GLU A 168 -5.34 16.94 -2.15
C GLU A 168 -6.45 15.90 -2.29
N GLN A 169 -7.04 15.51 -1.16
CA GLN A 169 -8.19 14.61 -1.15
C GLN A 169 -9.28 15.08 -2.11
N ASN A 170 -9.86 14.16 -2.88
CA ASN A 170 -10.96 14.47 -3.78
C ASN A 170 -12.11 13.45 -3.67
N MET A 171 -13.12 13.84 -2.91
CA MET A 171 -14.28 13.00 -2.64
C MET A 171 -15.23 12.82 -3.84
N ASP A 172 -15.05 13.56 -4.94
CA ASP A 172 -15.86 13.41 -6.15
C ASP A 172 -15.72 12.00 -6.75
N TYR A 173 -14.59 11.34 -6.50
CA TYR A 173 -14.33 9.98 -6.97
C TYR A 173 -14.81 8.91 -5.98
N VAL A 174 -15.21 9.25 -4.75
CA VAL A 174 -15.64 8.26 -3.76
C VAL A 174 -17.14 7.95 -3.92
N LYS A 175 -17.46 6.67 -4.16
CA LYS A 175 -18.83 6.18 -4.30
C LYS A 175 -19.60 6.42 -3.01
N GLY A 176 -20.65 7.24 -3.08
CA GLY A 176 -21.43 7.67 -1.92
C GLY A 176 -21.10 9.08 -1.42
N GLY A 177 -20.28 9.86 -2.13
CA GLY A 177 -20.16 11.32 -1.98
C GLY A 177 -21.40 12.11 -2.41
N GLU A 178 -22.60 11.56 -2.19
CA GLU A 178 -23.83 12.33 -2.32
C GLU A 178 -24.01 13.19 -1.06
N GLY A 179 -23.95 14.51 -1.28
CA GLY A 179 -24.43 15.62 -0.48
C GLY A 179 -24.97 15.36 0.93
N TYR A 180 -24.37 16.04 1.90
CA TYR A 180 -25.13 16.60 3.02
C TYR A 180 -26.04 17.73 2.53
#